data_AF-A0A2V8E051-F1
#
_entry.id   AF-A0A2V8E051-F1
#
_cell.length_a   1.000
_cell.length_b   1.000
_cell.length_c   1.000
_cell.angle_alpha   90.00
_cell.angle_beta   90.00
_cell.angle_gamma   90.00
#
_symmetry.space_group_name_H-M   'P 1'
#
loop_
_entity.id
_entity.type
_entity.pdbx_description
1 polymer ?
#
loop_
_entity_poly.entity_id
_entity_poly.type
_entity_poly.pdbx_seq_one_letter_code
_entity_poly.pdbx_strand_id
1 'polypeptide(L)'
;MRAGFEEALRSALALRTVQLRDAGTKWAAPSDGPAGVTSLAFDVASTVPGARGLLTVTFEPGRRLDEWDYQALETSAEIAALVLEIERRRLQSDRAAPSSALKPRRDGATPLIGSTPVMAALRARIERVAGTDFTVLLEGESGVGKELVARQIHDLSRRRNGPFVAVNCAALVETLLEAELFGIE
;
A
#
# COMPACT_ATOMS: atom_id res chain seq x y z
N MET A 1 -0.33 11.69 -2.40
CA MET A 1 0.27 12.90 -1.80
C MET A 1 1.46 13.35 -2.63
N ARG A 2 2.24 12.40 -3.13
CA ARG A 2 3.30 12.58 -4.14
C ARG A 2 2.90 13.46 -5.32
N ALA A 3 1.81 13.17 -6.03
CA ALA A 3 1.42 13.96 -7.21
C ALA A 3 1.18 15.45 -6.89
N GLY A 4 0.65 15.76 -5.69
CA GLY A 4 0.47 17.15 -5.26
C GLY A 4 1.79 17.84 -4.92
N PHE A 5 2.73 17.12 -4.31
CA PHE A 5 4.09 17.61 -4.08
C PHE A 5 4.84 17.85 -5.40
N GLU A 6 4.78 16.89 -6.33
CA GLU A 6 5.41 17.00 -7.66
C GLU A 6 4.88 18.22 -8.43
N GLU A 7 3.56 18.41 -8.43
CA GLU A 7 2.92 19.54 -9.10
C GLU A 7 3.24 20.89 -8.44
N ALA A 8 3.23 20.96 -7.11
CA ALA A 8 3.57 22.18 -6.38
C ALA A 8 5.01 22.60 -6.66
N LEU A 9 5.95 21.66 -6.60
CA LEU A 9 7.37 21.93 -6.88
C LEU A 9 7.58 22.31 -8.35
N ARG A 10 6.88 21.62 -9.27
CA ARG A 10 6.92 21.93 -10.70
C ARG A 10 6.46 23.35 -10.99
N SER A 11 5.34 23.77 -10.38
CA SER A 11 4.80 25.11 -10.56
C SER A 11 5.66 26.18 -9.89
N ALA A 12 6.13 25.94 -8.66
CA ALA A 12 6.88 26.93 -7.88
C ALA A 12 8.23 27.26 -8.53
N LEU A 13 8.89 26.27 -9.13
CA LEU A 13 10.20 26.41 -9.73
C LEU A 13 10.14 26.44 -11.27
N ALA A 14 8.96 26.59 -11.87
CA ALA A 14 8.78 26.59 -13.34
C ALA A 14 9.53 25.43 -14.05
N LEU A 15 9.45 24.24 -13.48
CA LEU A 15 10.09 23.03 -14.00
C LEU A 15 9.18 22.37 -15.05
N ARG A 16 9.79 21.63 -15.97
CA ARG A 16 9.06 20.90 -17.00
C ARG A 16 8.45 19.62 -16.42
N THR A 17 9.25 18.84 -15.70
CA THR A 17 8.77 17.66 -14.97
C THR A 17 9.46 17.56 -13.62
N VAL A 18 8.71 17.01 -12.65
CA VAL A 18 9.19 16.61 -11.34
C VAL A 18 8.71 15.19 -11.11
N GLN A 19 9.61 14.30 -10.71
CA GLN A 19 9.27 12.91 -10.41
C GLN A 19 9.95 12.51 -9.11
N LEU A 20 9.15 12.11 -8.14
CA LEU A 20 9.61 11.53 -6.90
C LEU A 20 9.42 10.02 -6.97
N ARG A 21 10.49 9.25 -6.79
CA ARG A 21 10.47 7.79 -6.89
C ARG A 21 11.09 7.13 -5.69
N ASP A 22 10.67 5.90 -5.44
CA ASP A 22 11.37 4.97 -4.55
C ASP A 22 12.34 4.19 -5.44
N ALA A 23 13.63 4.40 -5.25
CA ALA A 23 14.70 3.70 -5.94
C ALA A 23 15.05 2.43 -5.13
N GLY A 24 14.65 1.28 -5.64
CA GLY A 24 15.17 0.00 -5.17
C GLY A 24 16.67 -0.15 -5.46
N THR A 25 17.28 -1.26 -5.02
CA THR A 25 18.72 -1.58 -5.18
C THR A 25 19.24 -1.64 -6.62
N LYS A 26 18.36 -1.59 -7.63
CA LYS A 26 18.75 -1.46 -9.05
C LYS A 26 18.54 -0.03 -9.51
N TRP A 27 19.47 0.84 -9.14
CA TRP A 27 19.62 2.15 -9.76
C TRP A 27 20.22 1.96 -11.17
N ALA A 28 19.45 2.28 -12.22
CA ALA A 28 20.01 2.61 -13.51
C ALA A 28 20.19 4.13 -13.55
N ALA A 29 21.43 4.59 -13.75
CA ALA A 29 21.72 6.02 -13.93
C ALA A 29 20.74 6.62 -14.95
N PRO A 30 20.35 7.90 -14.82
CA PRO A 30 19.50 8.54 -15.80
C PRO A 30 20.18 8.39 -17.16
N SER A 31 19.59 7.59 -18.05
CA SER A 31 19.99 7.62 -19.44
C SER A 31 19.70 9.03 -19.92
N ASP A 32 20.70 9.70 -20.50
CA ASP A 32 20.56 11.00 -21.15
C ASP A 32 19.18 11.09 -21.79
N GLY A 33 18.39 12.05 -21.31
CA GLY A 33 17.10 12.36 -21.91
C GLY A 33 17.29 12.70 -23.40
N PRO A 34 16.21 12.71 -24.19
CA PRO A 34 16.30 13.14 -25.59
C PRO A 34 17.09 14.46 -25.68
N ALA A 35 18.02 14.53 -26.63
CA ALA A 35 18.98 15.64 -26.76
C ALA A 35 18.28 17.00 -26.56
N GLY A 36 18.71 17.74 -25.54
CA GLY A 36 18.13 19.03 -25.17
C GLY A 36 17.23 19.04 -23.94
N VAL A 37 17.31 18.07 -23.01
CA VAL A 37 16.65 18.19 -21.70
C VAL A 37 17.71 18.12 -20.61
N THR A 38 17.82 19.18 -19.80
CA THR A 38 18.70 19.17 -18.63
C THR A 38 17.94 18.58 -17.45
N SER A 39 18.50 17.50 -16.87
CA SER A 39 17.91 16.79 -15.74
C SER A 39 18.84 16.87 -14.54
N LEU A 40 18.27 17.04 -13.35
CA LEU A 40 18.96 16.90 -12.07
C LEU A 40 18.29 15.84 -11.22
N ALA A 41 19.07 15.17 -10.41
CA ALA A 41 18.60 14.14 -9.50
C ALA A 41 19.15 14.41 -8.10
N PHE A 42 18.27 14.36 -7.12
CA PHE A 42 18.56 14.59 -5.71
C PHE A 42 18.22 13.32 -4.94
N ASP A 43 19.16 12.85 -4.13
CA ASP A 43 18.93 11.73 -3.23
C ASP A 43 17.92 12.14 -2.17
N VAL A 44 16.91 11.30 -1.98
CA VAL A 44 15.90 11.49 -0.94
C VAL A 44 16.15 10.45 0.13
N ALA A 45 16.40 10.94 1.35
CA ALA A 45 16.66 10.08 2.50
C ALA A 45 15.50 9.09 2.73
N SER A 46 15.84 7.88 3.16
CA SER A 46 14.87 6.83 3.46
C SER A 46 15.17 6.29 4.85
N THR A 47 14.12 6.08 5.63
CA THR A 47 14.15 5.44 6.96
C THR A 47 14.26 3.92 6.88
N VAL A 48 14.04 3.35 5.68
CA VAL A 48 14.10 1.90 5.45
C VAL A 48 15.50 1.49 4.99
N PRO A 49 16.14 0.51 5.67
CA PRO A 49 17.48 0.03 5.29
C PRO A 49 17.52 -0.44 3.83
N GLY A 50 18.44 0.13 3.05
CA GLY A 50 18.68 -0.25 1.65
C GLY A 50 17.68 0.28 0.63
N ALA A 51 16.61 0.98 1.05
CA ALA A 51 15.76 1.76 0.15
C ALA A 51 16.33 3.18 0.03
N ARG A 52 16.26 3.78 -1.16
CA ARG A 52 16.62 5.18 -1.39
C ARG A 52 15.49 5.85 -2.15
N GLY A 53 15.12 7.07 -1.80
CA GLY A 53 14.25 7.87 -2.65
C GLY A 53 15.08 8.64 -3.67
N LEU A 54 14.45 9.03 -4.78
CA LEU A 54 15.06 9.91 -5.77
C LEU A 54 14.07 10.97 -6.21
N LEU A 55 14.48 12.23 -6.15
CA LEU A 55 13.76 13.36 -6.73
C LEU A 55 14.45 13.76 -8.03
N THR A 56 13.79 13.52 -9.16
CA THR A 56 14.29 13.90 -10.48
C THR A 56 13.51 15.09 -11.00
N VAL A 57 14.23 16.10 -11.48
CA VAL A 57 13.62 17.29 -12.08
C VAL A 57 14.19 17.53 -13.47
N THR A 58 13.33 17.97 -14.39
CA THR A 58 13.74 18.41 -15.72
C THR A 58 13.31 19.84 -15.97
N PHE A 59 14.12 20.58 -16.72
CA PHE A 59 13.87 21.97 -17.07
C PHE A 59 14.25 22.24 -18.53
N GLU A 60 13.79 23.39 -19.03
CA GLU A 60 14.03 23.80 -20.41
C GLU A 60 15.52 23.95 -20.70
N PRO A 61 16.00 23.45 -21.87
CA PRO A 61 17.37 23.67 -22.30
C PRO A 61 17.64 25.17 -22.44
N GLY A 62 18.59 25.67 -21.63
CA GLY A 62 18.97 27.08 -21.59
C GLY A 62 18.47 27.84 -20.35
N ARG A 63 17.56 27.26 -19.56
CA ARG A 63 17.29 27.78 -18.21
C ARG A 63 18.51 27.51 -17.33
N ARG A 64 19.01 28.56 -16.67
CA ARG A 64 20.00 28.42 -15.60
C ARG A 64 19.26 28.42 -14.27
N LEU A 65 19.44 27.34 -13.51
CA LEU A 65 19.04 27.33 -12.11
C LEU A 65 20.03 28.20 -11.34
N ASP A 66 19.50 29.11 -10.53
CA ASP A 66 20.31 29.91 -9.62
C ASP A 66 20.48 29.20 -8.27
N GLU A 67 21.24 29.82 -7.37
CA GLU A 67 21.50 29.26 -6.03
C GLU A 67 20.21 29.00 -5.24
N TRP A 68 19.21 29.88 -5.40
CA TRP A 68 17.91 29.72 -4.76
C TRP A 68 17.15 28.49 -5.27
N ASP A 69 17.15 28.27 -6.59
CA ASP A 69 16.56 27.08 -7.21
C ASP A 69 17.20 25.79 -6.65
N TYR A 70 18.54 25.75 -6.54
CA TYR A 70 19.24 24.60 -5.98
C TYR A 70 18.89 24.36 -4.52
N GLN A 71 18.91 25.41 -3.71
CA GLN A 71 18.60 25.31 -2.28
C GLN A 71 17.14 24.89 -2.04
N ALA A 72 16.22 25.38 -2.88
CA ALA A 72 14.81 24.99 -2.84
C ALA A 72 14.64 23.51 -3.22
N LEU A 73 15.34 23.02 -4.24
CA LEU A 73 15.31 21.61 -4.64
C LEU A 73 15.90 20.68 -3.59
N GLU A 74 17.00 21.07 -2.96
CA GLU A 74 17.64 20.32 -1.88
C GLU A 74 16.73 20.23 -0.65
N THR A 75 16.16 21.36 -0.21
CA THR A 75 15.17 21.37 0.88
C THR A 75 13.92 20.55 0.52
N SER A 76 13.50 20.59 -0.75
CA SER A 76 12.36 19.80 -1.22
C SER A 76 12.65 18.31 -1.21
N ALA A 77 13.91 17.88 -1.37
CA ALA A 77 14.30 16.48 -1.23
C ALA A 77 14.13 15.98 0.21
N GLU A 78 14.34 16.82 1.23
CA GLU A 78 14.05 16.48 2.62
C GLU A 78 12.54 16.29 2.87
N ILE A 79 11.72 17.21 2.34
CA ILE A 79 10.25 17.10 2.42
C ILE A 79 9.78 15.87 1.64
N ALA A 80 10.40 15.56 0.51
CA ALA A 80 10.09 14.39 -0.28
C ALA A 80 10.29 13.09 0.51
N ALA A 81 11.25 13.03 1.45
CA ALA A 81 11.44 11.86 2.33
C ALA A 81 10.19 11.60 3.18
N LEU A 82 9.60 12.67 3.74
CA LEU A 82 8.34 12.57 4.50
C LEU A 82 7.18 12.13 3.61
N VAL A 83 7.10 12.65 2.38
CA VAL A 83 6.06 12.25 1.41
C VAL A 83 6.16 10.75 1.09
N LEU A 84 7.38 10.26 0.83
CA LEU A 84 7.62 8.83 0.58
C LEU A 84 7.28 7.96 1.80
N GLU A 85 7.65 8.40 3.01
CA GLU A 85 7.38 7.67 4.24
C GLU A 85 5.88 7.62 4.56
N ILE A 86 5.15 8.74 4.38
CA ILE A 86 3.70 8.78 4.54
C ILE A 86 3.02 7.86 3.53
N GLU A 87 3.46 7.85 2.27
CA GLU A 87 2.90 6.92 1.27
C GLU A 87 3.23 5.47 1.59
N ARG A 88 4.43 5.17 2.07
CA ARG A 88 4.81 3.82 2.52
C ARG A 88 3.92 3.36 3.68
N ARG A 89 3.72 4.22 4.69
CA ARG A 89 2.84 3.94 5.83
C ARG A 89 1.38 3.82 5.41
N ARG A 90 0.90 4.63 4.47
CA ARG A 90 -0.45 4.47 3.91
C ARG A 90 -0.59 3.16 3.16
N LEU A 91 0.36 2.77 2.32
CA LEU A 91 0.33 1.47 1.63
C LEU A 91 0.43 0.29 2.61
N GLN A 92 1.12 0.45 3.74
CA GLN A 92 1.16 -0.54 4.82
C GLN A 92 -0.12 -0.53 5.67
N SER A 93 -0.72 0.65 5.90
CA SER A 93 -1.95 0.83 6.66
C SER A 93 -3.19 0.43 5.85
N ASP A 94 -3.22 0.68 4.55
CA ASP A 94 -4.24 0.16 3.63
C ASP A 94 -4.16 -1.37 3.53
N ARG A 95 -3.00 -1.95 3.86
CA ARG A 95 -2.82 -3.38 4.08
C ARG A 95 -3.17 -3.85 5.50
N ALA A 96 -3.27 -2.96 6.49
CA ALA A 96 -3.37 -3.29 7.90
C ALA A 96 -4.61 -2.74 8.65
N ALA A 97 -5.42 -1.85 8.07
CA ALA A 97 -6.60 -1.27 8.70
C ALA A 97 -7.85 -1.36 7.79
N PRO A 98 -9.05 -1.59 8.37
CA PRO A 98 -10.23 -2.02 7.66
C PRO A 98 -10.96 -0.87 6.97
N SER A 99 -11.36 -1.12 5.73
CA SER A 99 -12.12 -0.24 4.85
C SER A 99 -13.51 0.09 5.43
N SER A 100 -13.66 1.27 6.03
CA SER A 100 -14.96 1.90 6.27
C SER A 100 -15.30 2.87 5.13
N ALA A 101 -16.51 2.72 4.60
CA ALA A 101 -17.26 3.64 3.73
C ALA A 101 -16.82 3.77 2.25
N LEU A 102 -17.38 2.91 1.38
CA LEU A 102 -18.33 3.24 0.29
C LEU A 102 -18.54 2.01 -0.63
N LYS A 103 -19.71 1.34 -0.50
CA LYS A 103 -20.35 0.35 -1.41
C LYS A 103 -19.53 -0.86 -1.93
N PRO A 104 -20.12 -2.06 -1.97
CA PRO A 104 -19.38 -3.33 -2.04
C PRO A 104 -18.89 -3.63 -3.45
N ARG A 105 -17.71 -3.13 -3.82
CA ARG A 105 -16.86 -3.85 -4.78
C ARG A 105 -16.05 -4.83 -3.95
N ARG A 106 -16.46 -6.10 -4.00
CA ARG A 106 -15.73 -7.29 -3.57
C ARG A 106 -14.24 -6.97 -3.44
N ASP A 107 -13.79 -6.78 -2.19
CA ASP A 107 -12.41 -6.46 -1.89
C ASP A 107 -11.52 -7.44 -2.66
N GLY A 108 -10.48 -6.94 -3.32
CA GLY A 108 -9.57 -7.69 -4.17
C GLY A 108 -8.72 -8.74 -3.44
N ALA A 109 -9.31 -9.46 -2.47
CA ALA A 109 -8.78 -10.66 -1.89
C ALA A 109 -8.54 -11.66 -3.01
N THR A 110 -7.28 -12.05 -3.14
CA THR A 110 -6.86 -13.12 -4.04
C THR A 110 -7.71 -14.36 -3.76
N PRO A 111 -8.32 -15.00 -4.78
CA PRO A 111 -9.10 -16.22 -4.57
C PRO A 111 -8.24 -17.31 -3.94
N LEU A 112 -8.87 -18.29 -3.29
CA LEU A 112 -8.16 -19.47 -2.79
C LEU A 112 -7.58 -20.27 -3.98
N ILE A 113 -6.29 -20.08 -4.26
CA ILE A 113 -5.59 -20.69 -5.39
C ILE A 113 -5.15 -22.11 -5.05
N GLY A 114 -5.30 -23.03 -6.01
CA GLY A 114 -4.75 -24.40 -5.91
C GLY A 114 -5.60 -25.42 -6.66
N SER A 115 -4.96 -26.25 -7.48
CA SER A 115 -5.62 -27.26 -8.33
C SER A 115 -5.49 -28.70 -7.81
N THR A 116 -4.89 -28.89 -6.63
CA THR A 116 -4.69 -30.24 -6.06
C THR A 116 -6.01 -30.85 -5.59
N PRO A 117 -6.11 -32.20 -5.52
CA PRO A 117 -7.30 -32.89 -5.02
C PRO A 117 -7.68 -32.46 -3.60
N VAL A 118 -6.70 -32.19 -2.74
CA VAL A 118 -6.91 -31.69 -1.37
C VAL A 118 -7.60 -30.33 -1.39
N MET A 119 -7.17 -29.42 -2.26
CA MET A 119 -7.80 -28.10 -2.41
C MET A 119 -9.21 -28.20 -3.00
N ALA A 120 -9.46 -29.15 -3.89
CA ALA A 120 -10.81 -29.43 -4.39
C ALA A 120 -11.74 -29.93 -3.26
N ALA A 121 -11.25 -30.84 -2.43
CA ALA A 121 -12.00 -31.34 -1.27
C ALA A 121 -12.26 -30.23 -0.23
N LEU A 122 -11.29 -29.32 -0.03
CA LEU A 122 -11.45 -28.15 0.83
C LEU A 122 -12.55 -27.21 0.30
N ARG A 123 -12.54 -26.87 -1.00
CA ARG A 123 -13.60 -26.05 -1.62
C ARG A 123 -14.99 -26.67 -1.47
N ALA A 124 -15.11 -27.98 -1.66
CA ALA A 124 -16.38 -28.69 -1.47
C ALA A 124 -16.86 -28.68 0.00
N ARG A 125 -15.94 -28.64 0.98
CA ARG A 125 -16.31 -28.44 2.41
C ARG A 125 -16.77 -27.01 2.67
N ILE A 126 -16.06 -26.03 2.12
CA ILE A 126 -16.41 -24.61 2.22
C ILE A 126 -17.83 -24.37 1.70
N GLU A 127 -18.15 -24.86 0.50
CA GLU A 127 -19.48 -24.71 -0.13
C GLU A 127 -20.60 -25.29 0.74
N ARG A 128 -20.39 -26.47 1.33
CA ARG A 128 -21.38 -27.10 2.22
C ARG A 128 -21.62 -26.29 3.49
N VAL A 129 -20.56 -25.83 4.12
CA VAL A 129 -20.64 -25.09 5.38
C VAL A 129 -21.22 -23.68 5.16
N ALA A 130 -20.89 -23.02 4.05
CA ALA A 130 -21.41 -21.70 3.71
C ALA A 130 -22.95 -21.64 3.61
N GLY A 131 -23.60 -22.75 3.28
CA GLY A 131 -25.06 -22.85 3.28
C GLY A 131 -25.71 -22.90 4.66
N THR A 132 -24.93 -22.99 5.74
CA THR A 132 -25.40 -23.16 7.12
C THR A 132 -25.15 -21.90 7.97
N ASP A 133 -25.85 -21.80 9.10
CA ASP A 133 -25.66 -20.73 10.09
C ASP A 133 -24.78 -21.18 11.27
N PHE A 134 -24.03 -22.28 11.13
CA PHE A 134 -23.19 -22.83 12.19
C PHE A 134 -21.89 -22.03 12.40
N THR A 135 -21.40 -22.02 13.63
CA THR A 135 -20.06 -21.56 13.96
C THR A 135 -19.02 -22.51 13.37
N VAL A 136 -18.01 -21.97 12.70
CA VAL A 136 -16.98 -22.74 11.99
C VAL A 136 -15.62 -22.52 12.65
N LEU A 137 -14.95 -23.61 13.00
CA LEU A 137 -13.55 -23.58 13.43
C LEU A 137 -12.64 -23.93 12.24
N LEU A 138 -11.61 -23.11 12.02
CA LEU A 138 -10.60 -23.33 10.98
C LEU A 138 -9.26 -23.67 11.63
N GLU A 139 -8.80 -24.89 11.42
CA GLU A 139 -7.53 -25.38 11.94
C GLU A 139 -6.46 -25.43 10.85
N GLY A 140 -5.20 -25.27 11.26
CA GLY A 140 -4.04 -25.30 10.37
C GLY A 140 -2.90 -24.44 10.90
N GLU A 141 -1.72 -24.60 10.31
CA GLU A 141 -0.51 -23.86 10.70
C GLU A 141 -0.64 -22.35 10.45
N SER A 142 0.25 -21.56 11.05
CA SER A 142 0.31 -20.12 10.80
C SER A 142 0.66 -19.85 9.33
N GLY A 143 0.00 -18.89 8.70
CA GLY A 143 0.30 -18.49 7.31
C GLY A 143 -0.30 -19.35 6.18
N VAL A 144 -1.03 -20.44 6.48
CA VAL A 144 -1.64 -21.31 5.44
C VAL A 144 -2.89 -20.72 4.74
N GLY A 145 -3.23 -19.47 5.01
CA GLY A 145 -4.36 -18.80 4.37
C GLY A 145 -5.74 -19.10 4.97
N LYS A 146 -5.83 -19.39 6.28
CA LYS A 146 -7.12 -19.60 6.98
C LYS A 146 -8.10 -18.43 6.81
N GLU A 147 -7.60 -17.19 6.71
CA GLU A 147 -8.42 -16.00 6.45
C GLU A 147 -9.12 -16.08 5.08
N LEU A 148 -8.43 -16.57 4.05
CA LEU A 148 -9.02 -16.74 2.71
C LEU A 148 -10.16 -17.77 2.74
N VAL A 149 -10.00 -18.83 3.54
CA VAL A 149 -11.06 -19.83 3.76
C VAL A 149 -12.27 -19.20 4.46
N ALA A 150 -12.07 -18.45 5.54
CA ALA A 150 -13.14 -17.77 6.26
C ALA A 150 -13.92 -16.80 5.36
N ARG A 151 -13.21 -16.02 4.55
CA ARG A 151 -13.80 -15.08 3.60
C ARG A 151 -14.61 -15.81 2.53
N GLN A 152 -14.09 -16.91 1.98
CA GLN A 152 -14.81 -17.69 0.98
C GLN A 152 -16.08 -18.35 1.54
N ILE A 153 -16.08 -18.76 2.82
CA ILE A 153 -17.30 -19.21 3.51
C ILE A 153 -18.33 -18.07 3.55
N HIS A 154 -17.91 -16.86 3.95
CA HIS A 154 -18.80 -15.69 4.00
C HIS A 154 -19.38 -15.33 2.62
N ASP A 155 -18.53 -15.28 1.59
CA ASP A 155 -18.91 -14.92 0.22
C ASP A 155 -19.92 -15.89 -0.40
N LEU A 156 -19.83 -17.17 -0.06
CA LEU A 156 -20.75 -18.22 -0.51
C LEU A 156 -22.00 -18.35 0.37
N SER A 157 -22.04 -17.65 1.51
CA SER A 157 -23.14 -17.76 2.47
C SER A 157 -24.36 -16.91 2.08
N ARG A 158 -25.46 -17.13 2.80
CA ARG A 158 -26.65 -16.27 2.75
C ARG A 158 -26.35 -14.84 3.25
N ARG A 159 -25.30 -14.67 4.06
CA ARG A 159 -24.88 -13.40 4.68
C ARG A 159 -23.84 -12.64 3.87
N ARG A 160 -23.49 -13.08 2.66
CA ARG A 160 -22.47 -12.47 1.78
C ARG A 160 -22.60 -10.96 1.56
N ASN A 161 -23.81 -10.40 1.68
CA ASN A 161 -24.06 -8.96 1.52
C ASN A 161 -23.89 -8.16 2.83
N GLY A 162 -23.74 -8.86 3.95
CA GLY A 162 -23.46 -8.27 5.26
C GLY A 162 -21.96 -8.05 5.48
N PRO A 163 -21.60 -7.32 6.55
CA PRO A 163 -20.20 -7.06 6.87
C PRO A 163 -19.47 -8.35 7.24
N PHE A 164 -18.22 -8.47 6.77
CA PHE A 164 -17.28 -9.48 7.22
C PHE A 164 -16.19 -8.78 8.05
N VAL A 165 -16.20 -9.02 9.36
CA VAL A 165 -15.23 -8.42 10.29
C VAL A 165 -14.25 -9.50 10.74
N ALA A 166 -13.00 -9.39 10.30
CA ALA A 166 -11.93 -10.26 10.75
C ALA A 166 -11.21 -9.61 11.94
N VAL A 167 -11.05 -10.37 13.02
CA VAL A 167 -10.33 -9.94 14.22
C VAL A 167 -9.16 -10.87 14.46
N ASN A 168 -7.95 -10.32 14.52
CA ASN A 168 -6.75 -11.09 14.86
C ASN A 168 -6.50 -11.03 16.36
N CYS A 169 -6.97 -12.03 17.10
CA CYS A 169 -6.81 -12.09 18.55
C CYS A 169 -5.34 -12.13 19.01
N ALA A 170 -4.40 -12.58 18.17
CA ALA A 170 -2.98 -12.58 18.52
C ALA A 170 -2.34 -11.18 18.47
N ALA A 171 -3.00 -10.20 17.86
CA ALA A 171 -2.54 -8.82 17.78
C ALA A 171 -3.19 -7.90 18.83
N LEU A 172 -4.14 -8.43 19.62
CA LEU A 172 -4.85 -7.67 20.64
C LEU A 172 -4.16 -7.82 22.01
N VAL A 173 -4.02 -6.70 22.73
CA VAL A 173 -3.58 -6.71 24.12
C VAL A 173 -4.76 -7.13 24.99
N GLU A 174 -4.56 -8.10 25.88
CA GLU A 174 -5.62 -8.74 26.68
C GLU A 174 -6.45 -7.71 27.48
N THR A 175 -5.82 -6.63 27.95
CA THR A 175 -6.47 -5.54 28.68
C THR A 175 -7.38 -4.65 27.84
N LEU A 176 -7.31 -4.73 26.51
CA LEU A 176 -8.11 -3.94 25.57
C LEU A 176 -9.10 -4.81 24.76
N LEU A 177 -9.05 -6.13 24.92
CA LEU A 177 -9.86 -7.07 24.15
C LEU A 177 -11.36 -6.83 24.31
N GLU A 178 -11.82 -6.65 25.56
CA GLU A 178 -13.24 -6.41 25.85
C GLU A 178 -13.73 -5.07 25.27
N ALA A 179 -12.94 -4.01 25.42
CA ALA A 179 -13.25 -2.69 24.88
C ALA A 179 -13.33 -2.68 23.35
N GLU A 180 -12.48 -3.46 22.67
CA GLU A 180 -12.48 -3.57 21.19
C GLU A 180 -13.62 -4.46 20.67
N LEU A 181 -13.97 -5.54 21.37
CA LEU A 181 -15.03 -6.46 20.94
C LEU A 181 -16.44 -5.97 21.28
N PHE A 182 -16.59 -5.29 22.42
CA PHE A 182 -17.90 -4.93 22.95
C PHE A 182 -18.13 -3.41 23.06
N GLY A 183 -17.09 -2.59 22.89
CA GLY A 183 -17.15 -1.15 23.05
C GLY A 183 -16.92 -0.68 24.49
N ILE A 184 -16.79 0.64 24.67
CA ILE A 184 -16.68 1.31 25.97
C ILE A 184 -17.97 2.11 26.14
N GLU A 185 -18.69 1.92 27.25
CA GLU A 185 -19.87 2.73 27.62
C GLU A 185 -19.51 4.13 28.10
#